data_AF-A0A1Q6KHI2-F1
#
_entry.id   AF-A0A1Q6KHI2-F1
#
_cell.length_a   1.000
_cell.length_b   1.000
_cell.length_c   1.000
_cell.angle_alpha   90.00
_cell.angle_beta   90.00
_cell.angle_gamma   90.00
#
_symmetry.space_group_name_H-M   'P 1'
#
loop_
_entity.id
_entity.type
_entity.pdbx_description
1 polymer ?
#
loop_
_entity_poly.entity_id
_entity_poly.type
_entity_poly.pdbx_seq_one_letter_code
_entity_poly.pdbx_strand_id
1 'polypeptide(L)'
;MFLINITFALCIIGTIFLAIGINIKNKIVRNIGIAIFSIVIIFWIWFFSWFFIDEDKELKSKMGKETTNNVSESTRGEDITSQVISNDSSIYKYGIIRKIKDDKITFIDKENNLYILENKEQIKYINGRTSEQCKFNDLKEGYYINTSYNRTCYIYENITGEALKRELLKSLALTDDVDVLRTSVDEIKDVKQLGNNEALVTFAISDVIKAENYPELSDEEHKFEVILKVNNNTKYNLNFHGQDTYNAKTIENSKGLMLYIRLDANTLNDEYPCISMFDSYSN
;
A
#
# COMPACT_ATOMS: atom_id res chain seq x y z
N MET A 1 9.11 20.79 16.81
CA MET A 1 10.09 21.70 16.17
C MET A 1 11.00 22.42 17.17
N PHE A 2 10.48 23.24 18.10
CA PHE A 2 11.29 24.05 19.03
C PHE A 2 12.38 23.28 19.82
N LEU A 3 12.03 22.15 20.45
CA LEU A 3 12.96 21.30 21.23
C LEU A 3 14.12 20.72 20.40
N ILE A 4 13.84 20.37 19.14
CA ILE A 4 14.83 19.85 18.19
C ILE A 4 15.83 20.96 17.84
N ASN A 5 15.35 22.18 17.57
CA ASN A 5 16.21 23.32 17.25
C ASN A 5 17.13 23.71 18.43
N ILE A 6 16.63 23.63 19.67
CA ILE A 6 17.45 23.83 20.88
C ILE A 6 18.52 22.74 21.02
N THR A 7 18.17 21.48 20.76
CA THR A 7 19.13 20.36 20.78
C THR A 7 20.26 20.57 19.77
N PHE A 8 19.93 20.95 18.53
CA PHE A 8 20.94 21.28 17.52
C PHE A 8 21.85 22.44 17.95
N ALA A 9 21.29 23.52 18.50
CA ALA A 9 22.09 24.63 19.01
C ALA A 9 23.05 24.18 20.13
N LEU A 10 22.60 23.35 21.08
CA LEU A 10 23.45 22.82 22.15
C LEU A 10 24.56 21.89 21.63
N CYS A 11 24.27 21.04 20.64
CA CYS A 11 25.29 20.20 19.99
C CYS A 11 26.35 21.04 19.25
N ILE A 12 25.94 22.11 18.56
CA ILE A 12 26.87 23.05 17.89
C ILE A 12 27.76 23.74 18.94
N ILE A 13 27.17 24.28 20.02
CA ILE A 13 27.90 24.95 21.10
C ILE A 13 28.87 23.98 21.79
N GLY A 14 28.43 22.76 22.10
CA GLY A 14 29.27 21.70 22.67
C GLY A 14 30.46 21.37 21.78
N THR A 15 30.24 21.22 20.46
CA THR A 15 31.30 20.98 19.47
C THR A 15 32.33 22.11 19.46
N ILE A 16 31.88 23.37 19.46
CA ILE A 16 32.74 24.56 19.46
C ILE A 16 33.63 24.58 20.72
N PHE A 17 33.05 24.39 21.91
CA PHE A 17 33.82 24.36 23.16
C PHE A 17 34.82 23.20 23.21
N LEU A 18 34.46 22.03 22.68
CA LEU A 18 35.33 20.86 22.64
C LEU A 18 36.50 21.07 21.66
N ALA A 19 36.25 21.62 20.47
CA ALA A 19 37.26 21.97 19.48
C ALA A 19 38.22 23.08 19.98
N ILE A 20 37.68 24.16 20.54
CA ILE A 20 38.48 25.24 21.16
C ILE A 20 39.34 24.67 22.29
N GLY A 21 38.75 23.90 23.21
CA GLY A 21 39.44 23.31 24.36
C GLY A 21 40.57 22.35 23.98
N ILE A 22 40.44 21.63 22.87
CA ILE A 22 41.53 20.83 22.29
C ILE A 22 42.63 21.75 21.74
N ASN A 23 42.28 22.75 20.92
CA ASN A 23 43.22 23.63 20.25
C ASN A 23 44.10 24.43 21.24
N ILE A 24 43.47 25.04 22.25
CA ILE A 24 44.18 25.79 23.32
C ILE A 24 44.72 24.89 24.44
N LYS A 25 44.60 23.55 24.31
CA LYS A 25 45.00 22.52 25.29
C LYS A 25 44.42 22.73 26.71
N ASN A 26 43.33 23.47 26.85
CA ASN A 26 42.71 23.77 28.14
C ASN A 26 41.68 22.68 28.51
N LYS A 27 42.06 21.86 29.50
CA LYS A 27 41.24 20.76 30.01
C LYS A 27 39.88 21.21 30.55
N ILE A 28 39.78 22.41 31.14
CA ILE A 28 38.51 22.94 31.70
C ILE A 28 37.52 23.20 30.56
N VAL A 29 37.95 23.95 29.54
CA VAL A 29 37.13 24.30 28.37
C VAL A 29 36.69 23.05 27.60
N ARG A 30 37.59 22.08 27.43
CA ARG A 30 37.26 20.79 26.81
C ARG A 30 36.24 19.99 27.63
N ASN A 31 36.39 19.96 28.96
CA ASN A 31 35.47 19.24 29.85
C ASN A 31 34.07 19.89 29.87
N ILE A 32 33.96 21.22 29.70
CA ILE A 32 32.68 21.91 29.52
C ILE A 32 31.98 21.41 28.24
N GLY A 33 32.70 21.31 27.12
CA GLY A 33 32.15 20.75 25.88
C GLY A 33 31.63 19.31 26.05
N ILE A 34 32.39 18.45 26.73
CA ILE A 34 31.98 17.07 27.04
C ILE A 34 30.73 17.05 27.94
N ALA A 35 30.68 17.89 28.98
CA ALA A 35 29.54 17.96 29.89
C ALA A 35 28.23 18.35 29.17
N ILE A 36 28.29 19.28 28.21
CA ILE A 36 27.13 19.66 27.38
C ILE A 36 26.59 18.44 26.61
N PHE A 37 27.47 17.65 25.97
CA PHE A 37 27.05 16.43 25.28
C PHE A 37 26.45 15.38 26.24
N SER A 38 27.06 15.17 27.40
CA SER A 38 26.52 14.24 28.41
C SER A 38 25.13 14.63 28.87
N ILE A 39 24.87 15.93 29.09
CA ILE A 39 23.54 16.44 29.47
C ILE A 39 22.52 16.19 28.36
N VAL A 40 22.86 16.47 27.10
CA VAL A 40 21.97 16.21 25.95
C VAL A 40 21.64 14.71 25.83
N ILE A 41 22.64 13.83 25.95
CA ILE A 41 22.45 12.38 25.84
C ILE A 41 21.56 11.87 27.00
N ILE A 42 21.84 12.27 28.24
CA ILE A 42 21.02 11.88 29.41
C ILE A 42 19.58 12.37 29.26
N PHE A 43 19.38 13.61 28.79
CA PHE A 43 18.05 14.16 28.54
C PHE A 43 17.27 13.33 27.52
N TRP A 44 17.88 12.97 26.38
CA TRP A 44 17.20 12.17 25.36
C TRP A 44 16.96 10.72 25.79
N ILE A 45 17.89 10.07 26.50
CA ILE A 45 17.66 8.74 27.09
C ILE A 45 16.48 8.79 28.05
N TRP A 46 16.40 9.81 28.91
CA TRP A 46 15.29 9.97 29.85
C TRP A 46 13.97 10.29 29.13
N PHE A 47 14.00 11.15 28.10
CA PHE A 47 12.85 11.50 27.27
C PHE A 47 12.27 10.29 26.54
N PHE A 48 13.10 9.47 25.89
CA PHE A 48 12.66 8.22 25.26
C PHE A 48 12.17 7.21 26.29
N SER A 49 12.85 7.07 27.42
CA SER A 49 12.40 6.19 28.51
C SER A 49 11.02 6.60 29.03
N TRP A 50 10.76 7.91 29.15
CA TRP A 50 9.44 8.42 29.54
C TRP A 50 8.40 8.20 28.44
N PHE A 51 8.74 8.46 27.17
CA PHE A 51 7.86 8.22 26.02
C PHE A 51 7.35 6.77 25.98
N PHE A 52 8.23 5.77 26.06
CA PHE A 52 7.84 4.36 26.08
C PHE A 52 7.08 3.95 27.36
N ILE A 53 7.36 4.58 28.51
CA ILE A 53 6.60 4.34 29.75
C ILE A 53 5.19 4.93 29.66
N ASP A 54 5.01 6.07 29.01
CA ASP A 54 3.69 6.67 28.82
C ASP A 54 2.90 5.98 27.70
N GLU A 55 3.56 5.41 26.68
CA GLU A 55 2.92 4.51 25.70
C GLU A 55 2.37 3.24 26.39
N ASP A 56 3.17 2.58 27.23
CA ASP A 56 2.76 1.41 28.03
C ASP A 56 1.74 1.78 29.13
N LYS A 57 1.78 3.00 29.68
CA LYS A 57 0.76 3.49 30.63
C LYS A 57 -0.51 3.96 29.97
N GLU A 58 -0.51 4.48 28.75
CA GLU A 58 -1.74 4.83 28.03
C GLU A 58 -2.46 3.53 27.60
N LEU A 59 -1.69 2.50 27.24
CA LEU A 59 -2.16 1.12 27.07
C LEU A 59 -2.77 0.54 28.35
N LYS A 60 -2.14 0.73 29.52
CA LYS A 60 -2.59 0.20 30.82
C LYS A 60 -3.66 1.04 31.53
N SER A 61 -3.69 2.35 31.31
CA SER A 61 -4.66 3.29 31.92
C SER A 61 -6.07 3.02 31.37
N LYS A 62 -6.18 2.70 30.08
CA LYS A 62 -7.43 2.25 29.45
C LYS A 62 -7.98 0.92 30.03
N MET A 63 -7.17 0.14 30.76
CA MET A 63 -7.62 -1.08 31.43
C MET A 63 -8.12 -0.87 32.88
N GLY A 64 -8.02 0.35 33.45
CA GLY A 64 -7.99 0.51 34.91
C GLY A 64 -8.81 1.65 35.53
N LYS A 65 -10.15 1.67 35.35
CA LYS A 65 -11.10 2.08 36.42
C LYS A 65 -12.59 1.79 36.10
N GLU A 66 -13.22 1.08 37.02
CA GLU A 66 -14.66 0.75 37.11
C GLU A 66 -15.46 1.98 37.60
N THR A 67 -16.81 2.05 37.70
CA THR A 67 -17.96 1.11 37.60
C THR A 67 -19.16 2.00 37.09
N THR A 68 -20.37 1.58 36.67
CA THR A 68 -21.19 0.36 36.82
C THR A 68 -22.25 0.29 35.69
N ASN A 69 -22.93 -0.85 35.53
CA ASN A 69 -24.25 -1.00 34.88
C ASN A 69 -24.46 -0.33 33.51
N ASN A 70 -23.78 -0.83 32.48
CA ASN A 70 -24.42 -1.42 31.30
C ASN A 70 -23.39 -2.21 30.49
N VAL A 71 -23.82 -3.29 29.84
CA VAL A 71 -22.92 -4.20 29.09
C VAL A 71 -22.37 -3.49 27.84
N SER A 72 -21.05 -3.52 27.64
CA SER A 72 -20.43 -3.23 26.34
C SER A 72 -19.20 -4.13 26.09
N GLU A 73 -19.07 -4.62 24.87
CA GLU A 73 -18.25 -5.79 24.52
C GLU A 73 -16.88 -5.45 23.87
N SER A 74 -16.08 -4.54 24.43
CA SER A 74 -14.82 -4.10 23.79
C SER A 74 -13.61 -5.05 23.94
N THR A 75 -13.85 -6.36 23.82
CA THR A 75 -12.82 -7.39 23.57
C THR A 75 -13.31 -8.50 22.63
N ARG A 76 -14.58 -8.45 22.21
CA ARG A 76 -15.11 -9.26 21.11
C ARG A 76 -15.01 -8.42 19.85
N GLY A 77 -14.42 -8.97 18.79
CA GLY A 77 -14.45 -8.32 17.49
C GLY A 77 -15.89 -8.23 16.95
N GLU A 78 -16.16 -7.24 16.12
CA GLU A 78 -17.45 -7.09 15.45
C GLU A 78 -17.67 -8.29 14.52
N ASP A 79 -18.68 -9.13 14.79
CA ASP A 79 -19.09 -10.20 13.88
C ASP A 79 -19.93 -9.60 12.74
N ILE A 80 -19.31 -9.44 11.58
CA ILE A 80 -19.90 -8.81 10.39
C ILE A 80 -20.59 -9.82 9.46
N THR A 81 -20.62 -11.11 9.82
CA THR A 81 -21.08 -12.19 8.93
C THR A 81 -22.49 -11.94 8.39
N SER A 82 -23.42 -11.56 9.26
CA SER A 82 -24.81 -11.28 8.87
C SER A 82 -24.92 -10.09 7.91
N GLN A 83 -24.10 -9.05 8.11
CA GLN A 83 -24.09 -7.82 7.29
C GLN A 83 -23.59 -8.12 5.86
N VAL A 84 -22.53 -8.93 5.73
CA VAL A 84 -21.99 -9.41 4.44
C VAL A 84 -23.04 -10.24 3.68
N ILE A 85 -23.79 -11.09 4.38
CA ILE A 85 -24.80 -11.98 3.75
C ILE A 85 -26.07 -11.21 3.35
N SER A 86 -26.49 -10.22 4.14
CA SER A 86 -27.69 -9.42 3.87
C SER A 86 -27.54 -8.44 2.72
N ASN A 87 -26.34 -8.31 2.13
CA ASN A 87 -25.98 -7.27 1.16
C ASN A 87 -26.23 -5.86 1.71
N ASP A 88 -25.89 -5.62 2.98
CA ASP A 88 -26.00 -4.28 3.54
C ASP A 88 -25.03 -3.35 2.80
N SER A 89 -25.54 -2.29 2.19
CA SER A 89 -24.71 -1.35 1.41
C SER A 89 -23.67 -0.61 2.25
N SER A 90 -23.75 -0.68 3.58
CA SER A 90 -22.75 -0.15 4.50
C SER A 90 -21.55 -1.09 4.75
N ILE A 91 -21.60 -2.35 4.30
CA ILE A 91 -20.51 -3.31 4.56
C ILE A 91 -19.33 -3.13 3.59
N TYR A 92 -18.47 -2.18 3.92
CA TYR A 92 -17.15 -2.02 3.31
C TYR A 92 -16.07 -2.03 4.40
N LYS A 93 -15.59 -3.22 4.74
CA LYS A 93 -14.56 -3.45 5.76
C LYS A 93 -13.34 -4.07 5.09
N TYR A 94 -12.18 -3.47 5.30
CA TYR A 94 -10.91 -3.93 4.76
C TYR A 94 -9.89 -4.09 5.88
N GLY A 95 -8.88 -4.93 5.68
CA GLY A 95 -7.84 -5.13 6.68
C GLY A 95 -6.91 -6.30 6.40
N ILE A 96 -6.07 -6.61 7.38
CA ILE A 96 -5.13 -7.74 7.33
C ILE A 96 -5.64 -8.90 8.18
N ILE A 97 -5.65 -10.11 7.61
CA ILE A 97 -6.05 -11.33 8.29
C ILE A 97 -5.02 -11.64 9.39
N ARG A 98 -5.47 -11.62 10.65
CA ARG A 98 -4.66 -11.93 11.83
C ARG A 98 -4.87 -13.34 12.34
N LYS A 99 -5.97 -13.99 11.99
CA LYS A 99 -6.26 -15.38 12.39
C LYS A 99 -7.25 -16.04 11.47
N ILE A 100 -7.07 -17.33 11.20
CA ILE A 100 -8.09 -18.20 10.58
C ILE A 100 -8.27 -19.42 11.49
N LYS A 101 -9.48 -19.62 12.03
CA LYS A 101 -9.79 -20.75 12.92
C LYS A 101 -11.29 -21.02 12.97
N ASP A 102 -11.68 -22.29 13.08
CA ASP A 102 -13.07 -22.73 13.31
C ASP A 102 -14.05 -22.10 12.30
N ASP A 103 -13.70 -22.16 11.01
CA ASP A 103 -14.41 -21.52 9.88
C ASP A 103 -14.59 -19.99 10.01
N LYS A 104 -13.78 -19.30 10.82
CA LYS A 104 -13.79 -17.84 10.97
C LYS A 104 -12.47 -17.19 10.57
N ILE A 105 -12.58 -16.10 9.82
CA ILE A 105 -11.51 -15.12 9.60
C ILE A 105 -11.61 -14.07 10.70
N THR A 106 -10.48 -13.72 11.31
CA THR A 106 -10.35 -12.52 12.13
C THR A 106 -9.34 -11.59 11.47
N PHE A 107 -9.75 -10.35 11.21
CA PHE A 107 -8.90 -9.35 10.55
C PHE A 107 -8.99 -8.00 11.28
N ILE A 108 -7.99 -7.14 11.08
CA ILE A 108 -7.98 -5.79 11.62
C ILE A 108 -7.78 -4.74 10.52
N ASP A 109 -8.49 -3.62 10.63
CA ASP A 109 -8.27 -2.44 9.79
C ASP A 109 -7.12 -1.57 10.31
N LYS A 110 -6.83 -0.47 9.59
CA LYS A 110 -5.79 0.51 9.94
C LYS A 110 -6.04 1.29 11.23
N GLU A 111 -7.28 1.28 11.73
CA GLU A 111 -7.68 1.91 13.00
C GLU A 111 -7.57 0.92 14.18
N ASN A 112 -7.19 -0.34 13.90
CA ASN A 112 -7.15 -1.47 14.83
C ASN A 112 -8.54 -1.97 15.27
N ASN A 113 -9.60 -1.65 14.53
CA ASN A 113 -10.89 -2.29 14.75
C ASN A 113 -10.79 -3.78 14.39
N LEU A 114 -11.32 -4.64 15.25
CA LEU A 114 -11.25 -6.10 15.10
C LEU A 114 -12.56 -6.63 14.51
N TYR A 115 -12.47 -7.29 13.35
CA TYR A 115 -13.62 -7.88 12.67
C TYR A 115 -13.54 -9.39 12.65
N ILE A 116 -14.70 -10.04 12.74
CA ILE A 116 -14.88 -11.49 12.64
C ILE A 116 -15.85 -11.77 11.50
N LEU A 117 -15.44 -12.67 10.59
CA LEU A 117 -16.23 -13.12 9.47
C LEU A 117 -16.25 -14.65 9.44
N GLU A 118 -17.41 -15.25 9.66
CA GLU A 118 -17.61 -16.68 9.49
C GLU A 118 -17.78 -17.04 8.01
N ASN A 119 -17.06 -18.05 7.57
CA ASN A 119 -17.19 -18.66 6.25
C ASN A 119 -18.57 -19.30 6.11
N LYS A 120 -19.31 -18.89 5.09
CA LYS A 120 -20.66 -19.38 4.76
C LYS A 120 -20.76 -19.55 3.25
N GLU A 121 -21.54 -20.52 2.79
CA GLU A 121 -21.67 -20.87 1.36
C GLU A 121 -22.11 -19.69 0.46
N GLN A 122 -22.76 -18.67 1.03
CA GLN A 122 -23.18 -17.46 0.32
C GLN A 122 -22.03 -16.48 0.04
N ILE A 123 -20.89 -16.63 0.71
CA ILE A 123 -19.74 -15.71 0.64
C ILE A 123 -18.74 -16.25 -0.38
N LYS A 124 -18.33 -15.39 -1.31
CA LYS A 124 -17.33 -15.71 -2.34
C LYS A 124 -15.98 -15.12 -1.96
N TYR A 125 -14.92 -15.92 -2.02
CA TYR A 125 -13.55 -15.43 -1.89
C TYR A 125 -12.91 -15.33 -3.28
N ILE A 126 -12.45 -14.16 -3.69
CA ILE A 126 -11.92 -13.91 -5.03
C ILE A 126 -10.58 -13.18 -4.90
N ASN A 127 -9.56 -13.56 -5.68
CA ASN A 127 -8.31 -12.82 -5.74
C ASN A 127 -8.59 -11.42 -6.31
N GLY A 128 -8.36 -10.38 -5.49
CA GLY A 128 -8.71 -9.00 -5.84
C GLY A 128 -7.85 -8.38 -6.94
N ARG A 129 -6.76 -9.04 -7.37
CA ARG A 129 -5.93 -8.63 -8.51
C ARG A 129 -6.30 -9.39 -9.78
N THR A 130 -6.54 -10.70 -9.68
CA THR A 130 -6.66 -11.61 -10.85
C THR A 130 -8.09 -12.11 -11.12
N SER A 131 -9.04 -11.81 -10.23
CA SER A 131 -10.41 -12.37 -10.23
C SER A 131 -10.50 -13.90 -10.16
N GLU A 132 -9.40 -14.60 -9.87
CA GLU A 132 -9.38 -16.06 -9.69
C GLU A 132 -10.11 -16.45 -8.38
N GLN A 133 -10.92 -17.51 -8.43
CA GLN A 133 -11.67 -18.00 -7.26
C GLN A 133 -10.71 -18.55 -6.19
N CYS A 134 -10.72 -17.96 -5.00
CA CYS A 134 -10.03 -18.50 -3.83
C CYS A 134 -10.92 -19.52 -3.10
N LYS A 135 -10.30 -20.49 -2.42
CA LYS A 135 -10.99 -21.33 -1.43
C LYS A 135 -10.65 -20.82 -0.04
N PHE A 136 -11.60 -20.89 0.89
CA PHE A 136 -11.39 -20.53 2.30
C PHE A 136 -10.16 -21.24 2.92
N ASN A 137 -9.96 -22.52 2.61
CA ASN A 137 -8.86 -23.33 3.14
C ASN A 137 -7.46 -22.94 2.59
N ASP A 138 -7.40 -22.16 1.50
CA ASP A 138 -6.14 -21.71 0.89
C ASP A 138 -5.71 -20.33 1.44
N LEU A 139 -6.59 -19.64 2.20
CA LEU A 139 -6.34 -18.35 2.84
C LEU A 139 -5.33 -18.49 4.00
N LYS A 140 -4.57 -17.41 4.26
CA LYS A 140 -3.51 -17.40 5.29
C LYS A 140 -3.54 -16.14 6.12
N GLU A 141 -2.99 -16.23 7.32
CA GLU A 141 -2.63 -15.07 8.14
C GLU A 141 -1.62 -14.20 7.38
N GLY A 142 -1.74 -12.88 7.51
CA GLY A 142 -0.94 -11.90 6.78
C GLY A 142 -1.47 -11.49 5.41
N TYR A 143 -2.46 -12.21 4.83
CA TYR A 143 -3.14 -11.78 3.60
C TYR A 143 -4.09 -10.60 3.90
N TYR A 144 -4.34 -9.77 2.89
CA TYR A 144 -5.29 -8.67 2.99
C TYR A 144 -6.68 -9.10 2.50
N ILE A 145 -7.72 -8.55 3.11
CA ILE A 145 -9.13 -8.81 2.80
C ILE A 145 -9.89 -7.50 2.66
N ASN A 146 -10.80 -7.43 1.69
CA ASN A 146 -11.76 -6.34 1.51
C ASN A 146 -13.17 -6.93 1.27
N THR A 147 -14.15 -6.57 2.10
CA THR A 147 -15.54 -7.01 1.96
C THR A 147 -16.34 -6.08 1.06
N SER A 148 -17.24 -6.66 0.25
CA SER A 148 -18.11 -5.94 -0.67
C SER A 148 -19.59 -6.31 -0.47
N TYR A 149 -20.46 -5.35 -0.79
CA TYR A 149 -21.92 -5.46 -0.73
C TYR A 149 -22.51 -6.59 -1.61
N ASN A 150 -21.72 -7.14 -2.53
CA ASN A 150 -22.10 -8.22 -3.45
C ASN A 150 -21.83 -9.65 -2.92
N ARG A 151 -21.57 -9.79 -1.61
CA ARG A 151 -21.12 -11.04 -0.91
C ARG A 151 -19.73 -11.53 -1.29
N THR A 152 -18.92 -10.68 -1.92
CA THR A 152 -17.53 -11.01 -2.26
C THR A 152 -16.58 -10.48 -1.20
N CYS A 153 -15.65 -11.32 -0.80
CA CYS A 153 -14.45 -10.94 -0.09
C CYS A 153 -13.30 -10.99 -1.09
N TYR A 154 -12.79 -9.82 -1.47
CA TYR A 154 -11.59 -9.71 -2.27
C TYR A 154 -10.37 -9.98 -1.40
N ILE A 155 -9.54 -10.92 -1.81
CA ILE A 155 -8.35 -11.38 -1.11
C ILE A 155 -7.13 -10.95 -1.89
N TYR A 156 -6.15 -10.37 -1.21
CA TYR A 156 -4.87 -10.00 -1.81
C TYR A 156 -3.77 -10.73 -1.05
N GLU A 157 -3.06 -11.62 -1.73
CA GLU A 157 -1.92 -12.28 -1.12
C GLU A 157 -0.84 -11.23 -0.81
N ASN A 158 -0.20 -11.39 0.35
CA ASN A 158 0.95 -10.58 0.76
C ASN A 158 2.20 -11.16 0.08
N ILE A 159 2.41 -10.70 -1.15
CA ILE A 159 3.49 -11.11 -2.06
C ILE A 159 4.15 -9.87 -2.64
N THR A 160 5.44 -9.95 -2.94
CA THR A 160 6.24 -8.85 -3.49
C THR A 160 7.07 -9.31 -4.70
N GLY A 161 7.75 -8.37 -5.37
CA GLY A 161 8.65 -8.67 -6.49
C GLY A 161 7.96 -9.32 -7.70
N GLU A 162 8.65 -10.23 -8.37
CA GLU A 162 8.17 -10.87 -9.62
C GLU A 162 6.90 -11.74 -9.44
N ALA A 163 6.54 -12.13 -8.21
CA ALA A 163 5.27 -12.79 -7.94
C ALA A 163 4.11 -11.77 -8.05
N LEU A 164 4.25 -10.63 -7.36
CA LEU A 164 3.27 -9.55 -7.42
C LEU A 164 3.14 -8.97 -8.83
N LYS A 165 4.26 -8.62 -9.46
CA LYS A 165 4.31 -8.09 -10.83
C LYS A 165 3.52 -8.96 -11.82
N ARG A 166 3.56 -10.29 -11.67
CA ARG A 166 2.80 -11.24 -12.49
C ARG A 166 1.29 -11.17 -12.24
N GLU A 167 0.85 -10.99 -10.99
CA GLU A 167 -0.57 -10.75 -10.68
C GLU A 167 -1.04 -9.40 -11.26
N LEU A 168 -0.20 -8.36 -11.22
CA LEU A 168 -0.52 -7.06 -11.82
C LEU A 168 -0.64 -7.14 -13.35
N LEU A 169 0.25 -7.88 -14.03
CA LEU A 169 0.12 -8.13 -15.47
C LEU A 169 -1.14 -8.95 -15.80
N LYS A 170 -1.50 -9.97 -14.99
CA LYS A 170 -2.79 -10.67 -15.12
C LYS A 170 -3.98 -9.72 -14.95
N SER A 171 -3.94 -8.83 -13.95
CA SER A 171 -4.98 -7.83 -13.67
C SER A 171 -5.23 -6.91 -14.87
N LEU A 172 -4.16 -6.48 -15.54
CA LEU A 172 -4.23 -5.70 -16.78
C LEU A 172 -4.75 -6.50 -17.98
N ALA A 173 -4.82 -7.83 -17.94
CA ALA A 173 -5.39 -8.66 -19.02
C ALA A 173 -6.87 -9.01 -18.81
N LEU A 174 -7.48 -8.59 -17.70
CA LEU A 174 -8.89 -8.87 -17.41
C LEU A 174 -9.83 -8.20 -18.43
N THR A 175 -10.99 -8.83 -18.66
CA THR A 175 -12.06 -8.31 -19.51
C THR A 175 -12.92 -7.30 -18.76
N ASP A 176 -13.69 -6.48 -19.50
CA ASP A 176 -14.37 -5.29 -18.94
C ASP A 176 -15.66 -5.62 -18.19
N ASP A 177 -16.10 -6.87 -18.24
CA ASP A 177 -17.18 -7.47 -17.46
C ASP A 177 -16.74 -7.99 -16.08
N VAL A 178 -15.43 -7.96 -15.78
CA VAL A 178 -14.89 -8.40 -14.49
C VAL A 178 -14.92 -7.26 -13.47
N ASP A 179 -15.82 -7.38 -12.48
CA ASP A 179 -16.02 -6.44 -11.36
C ASP A 179 -14.93 -6.53 -10.28
N VAL A 180 -13.71 -6.15 -10.65
CA VAL A 180 -12.56 -5.94 -9.74
C VAL A 180 -11.84 -4.63 -10.07
N LEU A 181 -11.22 -4.01 -9.06
CA LEU A 181 -10.28 -2.92 -9.29
C LEU A 181 -9.06 -3.47 -10.03
N ARG A 182 -8.70 -2.83 -11.15
CA ARG A 182 -7.50 -3.20 -11.91
C ARG A 182 -6.28 -2.44 -11.46
N THR A 183 -5.12 -3.08 -11.65
CA THR A 183 -3.78 -2.48 -11.54
C THR A 183 -3.75 -1.08 -12.14
N SER A 184 -3.20 -0.12 -11.38
CA SER A 184 -3.05 1.25 -11.85
C SER A 184 -1.92 1.35 -12.87
N VAL A 185 -2.16 2.10 -13.94
CA VAL A 185 -1.13 2.53 -14.89
C VAL A 185 -0.76 3.96 -14.53
N ASP A 186 0.37 4.14 -13.85
CA ASP A 186 0.70 5.42 -13.21
C ASP A 186 1.19 6.44 -14.25
N GLU A 187 2.09 6.05 -15.15
CA GLU A 187 2.61 6.91 -16.23
C GLU A 187 3.35 6.12 -17.33
N ILE A 188 3.54 6.77 -18.49
CA ILE A 188 4.49 6.34 -19.53
C ILE A 188 5.86 6.96 -19.24
N LYS A 189 6.86 6.12 -18.95
CA LYS A 189 8.26 6.53 -18.75
C LYS A 189 8.96 6.78 -20.08
N ASP A 190 8.95 5.79 -20.98
CA ASP A 190 9.72 5.79 -22.23
C ASP A 190 8.95 5.15 -23.39
N VAL A 191 9.26 5.57 -24.61
CA VAL A 191 8.63 5.09 -25.86
C VAL A 191 9.72 4.82 -26.91
N LYS A 192 10.03 3.54 -27.13
CA LYS A 192 10.94 3.09 -28.19
C LYS A 192 10.15 2.69 -29.43
N GLN A 193 10.07 3.61 -30.39
CA GLN A 193 9.48 3.35 -31.71
C GLN A 193 10.26 2.25 -32.46
N LEU A 194 9.56 1.26 -33.01
CA LEU A 194 10.15 0.19 -33.83
C LEU A 194 9.89 0.37 -35.34
N GLY A 195 9.01 1.31 -35.70
CA GLY A 195 8.48 1.45 -37.07
C GLY A 195 7.29 0.53 -37.31
N ASN A 196 6.73 0.56 -38.54
CA ASN A 196 5.60 -0.29 -38.95
C ASN A 196 4.37 -0.27 -38.00
N ASN A 197 4.16 0.87 -37.32
CA ASN A 197 3.15 1.04 -36.28
C ASN A 197 3.32 0.06 -35.09
N GLU A 198 4.57 -0.18 -34.69
CA GLU A 198 4.93 -0.87 -33.45
C GLU A 198 5.86 -0.02 -32.58
N ALA A 199 5.72 -0.17 -31.26
CA ALA A 199 6.60 0.43 -30.25
C ALA A 199 6.76 -0.50 -29.04
N LEU A 200 7.88 -0.39 -28.34
CA LEU A 200 8.01 -0.85 -26.95
C LEU A 200 7.82 0.36 -26.05
N VAL A 201 6.99 0.23 -25.02
CA VAL A 201 6.63 1.33 -24.13
C VAL A 201 6.84 0.90 -22.69
N THR A 202 7.64 1.69 -21.97
CA THR A 202 7.91 1.47 -20.55
C THR A 202 6.87 2.22 -19.74
N PHE A 203 6.04 1.50 -19.00
CA PHE A 203 5.05 2.04 -18.08
C PHE A 203 5.51 1.86 -16.64
N ALA A 204 5.20 2.82 -15.77
CA ALA A 204 5.07 2.55 -14.34
C ALA A 204 3.66 2.02 -14.07
N ILE A 205 3.59 0.92 -13.32
CA ILE A 205 2.33 0.34 -12.83
C ILE A 205 2.41 0.15 -11.32
N SER A 206 1.27 0.23 -10.64
CA SER A 206 1.20 0.02 -9.20
C SER A 206 0.03 -0.85 -8.75
N ASP A 207 0.21 -1.55 -7.63
CA ASP A 207 -0.81 -2.42 -7.03
C ASP A 207 -2.05 -1.63 -6.58
N VAL A 208 -3.20 -2.30 -6.54
CA VAL A 208 -4.48 -1.73 -6.11
C VAL A 208 -4.59 -1.60 -4.60
N ILE A 209 -3.84 -2.40 -3.84
CA ILE A 209 -3.67 -2.19 -2.40
C ILE A 209 -2.59 -1.13 -2.15
N LYS A 210 -2.87 -0.20 -1.23
CA LYS A 210 -2.03 0.96 -0.90
C LYS A 210 -1.76 1.04 0.60
N ALA A 211 -0.62 1.61 0.98
CA ALA A 211 -0.23 1.87 2.37
C ALA A 211 -1.25 2.71 3.14
N GLU A 212 -2.00 3.60 2.46
CA GLU A 212 -3.11 4.37 3.03
C GLU A 212 -4.18 3.49 3.71
N ASN A 213 -4.42 2.30 3.16
CA ASN A 213 -5.41 1.35 3.68
C ASN A 213 -4.76 0.18 4.44
N TYR A 214 -3.49 -0.10 4.18
CA TYR A 214 -2.72 -1.19 4.79
C TYR A 214 -1.34 -0.67 5.26
N PRO A 215 -1.24 -0.02 6.43
CA PRO A 215 -0.02 0.69 6.85
C PRO A 215 1.25 -0.16 7.03
N GLU A 216 1.13 -1.49 7.00
CA GLU A 216 2.26 -2.43 7.02
C GLU A 216 2.90 -2.64 5.62
N LEU A 217 2.31 -2.06 4.57
CA LEU A 217 2.74 -2.19 3.17
C LEU A 217 3.64 -1.02 2.73
N SER A 218 4.64 -1.32 1.89
CA SER A 218 5.49 -0.33 1.23
C SER A 218 5.03 -0.09 -0.21
N ASP A 219 4.43 1.07 -0.49
CA ASP A 219 3.94 1.41 -1.84
C ASP A 219 5.06 1.39 -2.90
N GLU A 220 6.31 1.65 -2.52
CA GLU A 220 7.46 1.59 -3.44
C GLU A 220 7.86 0.15 -3.80
N GLU A 221 7.62 -0.83 -2.91
CA GLU A 221 7.81 -2.27 -3.22
C GLU A 221 6.66 -2.85 -4.07
N HIS A 222 5.59 -2.08 -4.24
CA HIS A 222 4.37 -2.42 -4.98
C HIS A 222 4.20 -1.60 -6.27
N LYS A 223 5.29 -0.94 -6.72
CA LYS A 223 5.44 -0.25 -8.00
C LYS A 223 6.44 -1.00 -8.88
N PHE A 224 6.14 -1.08 -10.17
CA PHE A 224 6.98 -1.78 -11.15
C PHE A 224 7.09 -0.99 -12.44
N GLU A 225 8.28 -0.97 -13.03
CA GLU A 225 8.43 -0.62 -14.44
C GLU A 225 8.25 -1.87 -15.29
N VAL A 226 7.36 -1.79 -16.29
CA VAL A 226 7.05 -2.87 -17.23
C VAL A 226 7.18 -2.37 -18.66
N ILE A 227 7.83 -3.17 -19.52
CA ILE A 227 7.95 -2.89 -20.94
C ILE A 227 6.88 -3.69 -21.68
N LEU A 228 5.98 -2.99 -22.35
CA LEU A 228 4.84 -3.56 -23.05
C LEU A 228 4.93 -3.26 -24.54
N LYS A 229 4.49 -4.19 -25.38
CA LYS A 229 4.48 -4.01 -26.84
C LYS A 229 3.16 -3.41 -27.30
N VAL A 230 3.26 -2.37 -28.11
CA VAL A 230 2.18 -1.78 -28.87
C VAL A 230 2.34 -2.17 -30.34
N ASN A 231 1.26 -2.57 -31.00
CA ASN A 231 1.33 -3.10 -32.37
C ASN A 231 0.04 -2.82 -33.16
N ASN A 232 -0.03 -3.36 -34.39
CA ASN A 232 -1.17 -3.18 -35.30
C ASN A 232 -2.51 -3.77 -34.82
N ASN A 233 -2.52 -4.60 -33.78
CA ASN A 233 -3.73 -5.13 -33.15
C ASN A 233 -4.18 -4.30 -31.92
N THR A 234 -3.35 -3.37 -31.44
CA THR A 234 -3.71 -2.48 -30.33
C THR A 234 -4.86 -1.56 -30.73
N LYS A 235 -5.99 -1.64 -30.02
CA LYS A 235 -7.13 -0.75 -30.22
C LYS A 235 -6.95 0.53 -29.41
N TYR A 236 -7.16 1.68 -30.05
CA TYR A 236 -7.11 2.97 -29.39
C TYR A 236 -8.51 3.49 -29.13
N ASN A 237 -8.82 3.91 -27.90
CA ASN A 237 -10.06 4.63 -27.62
C ASN A 237 -9.92 6.08 -28.06
N LEU A 238 -10.63 6.43 -29.13
CA LEU A 238 -10.54 7.74 -29.77
C LEU A 238 -11.48 8.80 -29.14
N ASN A 239 -12.26 8.45 -28.11
CA ASN A 239 -13.33 9.31 -27.60
C ASN A 239 -12.84 10.54 -26.82
N PHE A 240 -11.61 10.51 -26.28
CA PHE A 240 -11.07 11.56 -25.41
C PHE A 240 -9.87 12.26 -26.06
N HIS A 241 -8.78 11.53 -26.28
CA HIS A 241 -7.55 12.02 -26.91
C HIS A 241 -7.29 11.42 -28.29
N GLY A 242 -8.33 10.98 -29.00
CA GLY A 242 -8.21 10.29 -30.29
C GLY A 242 -7.62 11.11 -31.44
N GLN A 243 -7.47 12.43 -31.29
CA GLN A 243 -6.74 13.27 -32.24
C GLN A 243 -5.23 13.24 -32.00
N ASP A 244 -4.81 13.02 -30.75
CA ASP A 244 -3.42 13.10 -30.31
C ASP A 244 -2.80 11.73 -30.05
N THR A 245 -3.59 10.70 -29.73
CA THR A 245 -3.14 9.31 -29.57
C THR A 245 -4.09 8.32 -30.22
N TYR A 246 -3.70 7.80 -31.38
CA TYR A 246 -4.50 6.91 -32.22
C TYR A 246 -3.71 5.74 -32.84
N ASN A 247 -2.39 5.72 -32.65
CA ASN A 247 -1.49 4.66 -33.13
C ASN A 247 -0.16 4.63 -32.33
N ALA A 248 0.72 3.67 -32.60
CA ALA A 248 1.96 3.45 -31.86
C ALA A 248 2.93 4.65 -31.96
N LYS A 249 2.96 5.33 -33.11
CA LYS A 249 3.79 6.52 -33.33
C LYS A 249 3.36 7.69 -32.44
N THR A 250 2.08 7.76 -32.09
CA THR A 250 1.50 8.87 -31.30
C THR A 250 1.46 8.64 -29.80
N ILE A 251 1.76 7.44 -29.30
CA ILE A 251 1.55 7.09 -27.88
C ILE A 251 2.36 7.93 -26.88
N GLU A 252 3.47 8.54 -27.33
CA GLU A 252 4.25 9.45 -26.50
C GLU A 252 3.48 10.73 -26.10
N ASN A 253 2.47 11.11 -26.89
CA ASN A 253 1.59 12.25 -26.58
C ASN A 253 0.71 12.00 -25.34
N SER A 254 0.55 10.75 -24.88
CA SER A 254 -0.17 10.42 -23.65
C SER A 254 0.66 10.55 -22.37
N LYS A 255 1.92 10.99 -22.42
CA LYS A 255 2.72 11.25 -21.22
C LYS A 255 2.05 12.33 -20.35
N GLY A 256 1.81 12.02 -19.08
CA GLY A 256 1.15 12.92 -18.12
C GLY A 256 -0.38 12.93 -18.17
N LEU A 257 -1.00 12.10 -19.01
CA LEU A 257 -2.45 11.85 -19.01
C LEU A 257 -2.81 10.72 -18.03
N MET A 258 -4.10 10.62 -17.67
CA MET A 258 -4.62 9.39 -17.06
C MET A 258 -4.59 8.27 -18.10
N LEU A 259 -4.18 7.07 -17.70
CA LEU A 259 -3.98 5.93 -18.60
C LEU A 259 -4.85 4.74 -18.20
N TYR A 260 -5.38 4.05 -19.19
CA TYR A 260 -5.95 2.72 -19.02
C TYR A 260 -5.46 1.83 -20.17
N ILE A 261 -4.97 0.64 -19.82
CA ILE A 261 -4.51 -0.35 -20.79
C ILE A 261 -5.14 -1.70 -20.47
N ARG A 262 -5.40 -2.48 -21.53
CA ARG A 262 -5.68 -3.91 -21.41
C ARG A 262 -4.66 -4.70 -22.20
N LEU A 263 -4.06 -5.71 -21.59
CA LEU A 263 -3.14 -6.63 -22.26
C LEU A 263 -3.89 -7.71 -23.05
N ASP A 264 -3.23 -8.30 -24.04
CA ASP A 264 -3.66 -9.56 -24.63
C ASP A 264 -3.21 -10.72 -23.71
N ALA A 265 -4.18 -11.40 -23.09
CA ALA A 265 -3.95 -12.50 -22.16
C ALA A 265 -3.06 -13.61 -22.75
N ASN A 266 -3.07 -13.82 -24.08
CA ASN A 266 -2.26 -14.84 -24.74
C ASN A 266 -0.75 -14.50 -24.75
N THR A 267 -0.40 -13.22 -24.56
CA THR A 267 0.97 -12.69 -24.65
C THR A 267 1.62 -12.42 -23.28
N LEU A 268 0.93 -12.75 -22.17
CA LEU A 268 1.41 -12.46 -20.80
C LEU A 268 2.73 -13.14 -20.42
N ASN A 269 3.14 -14.19 -21.15
CA ASN A 269 4.41 -14.89 -20.94
C ASN A 269 5.49 -14.53 -21.98
N ASP A 270 5.20 -13.61 -22.90
CA ASP A 270 6.18 -13.11 -23.87
C ASP A 270 7.16 -12.15 -23.20
N GLU A 271 8.31 -11.89 -23.84
CA GLU A 271 9.30 -10.90 -23.36
C GLU A 271 8.68 -9.49 -23.19
N TYR A 272 7.74 -9.15 -24.08
CA TYR A 272 6.99 -7.89 -24.06
C TYR A 272 5.50 -8.17 -24.33
N PRO A 273 4.66 -8.33 -23.28
CA PRO A 273 3.24 -8.55 -23.45
C PRO A 273 2.58 -7.44 -24.29
N CYS A 274 1.67 -7.83 -25.17
CA CYS A 274 1.04 -6.92 -26.12
C CYS A 274 -0.15 -6.20 -25.51
N ILE A 275 -0.29 -4.90 -25.78
CA ILE A 275 -1.47 -4.12 -25.42
C ILE A 275 -2.59 -4.38 -26.44
N SER A 276 -3.72 -4.90 -25.98
CA SER A 276 -4.93 -5.13 -26.79
C SER A 276 -5.82 -3.89 -26.89
N MET A 277 -5.82 -3.04 -25.86
CA MET A 277 -6.56 -1.78 -25.81
C MET A 277 -5.77 -0.72 -25.04
N PHE A 278 -5.73 0.50 -25.58
CA PHE A 278 -5.07 1.65 -24.99
C PHE A 278 -6.02 2.86 -25.00
N ASP A 279 -6.19 3.45 -23.82
CA ASP A 279 -6.99 4.63 -23.59
C ASP A 279 -6.15 5.67 -22.83
N SER A 280 -6.35 6.94 -23.16
CA SER A 280 -5.83 8.05 -22.37
C SER A 280 -6.88 9.14 -22.20
N TYR A 281 -6.87 9.79 -21.04
CA TYR A 281 -7.88 10.77 -20.61
C TYR A 281 -7.21 11.99 -19.97
N SER A 282 -7.85 13.16 -20.04
CA SER A 282 -7.42 14.30 -19.23
C SER A 282 -7.71 14.04 -17.75
N ASN A 283 -6.83 14.56 -16.87
CA ASN A 283 -7.13 14.76 -15.45
C ASN A 283 -8.25 15.81 -15.27
#